data_AF-A0ABD5WL29-F1
#
_entry.id   AF-A0ABD5WL29-F1
#
_cell.length_a   1.000
_cell.length_b   1.000
_cell.length_c   1.000
_cell.angle_alpha   90.00
_cell.angle_beta   90.00
_cell.angle_gamma   90.00
#
_symmetry.space_group_name_H-M   'P 1'
#
loop_
_entity.id
_entity.type
_entity.pdbx_description
1 polymer ?
#
loop_
_entity_poly.entity_id
_entity_poly.type
_entity_poly.pdbx_seq_one_letter_code
_entity_poly.pdbx_strand_id
1 'polypeptide(L)'
;MSPSRRRVLRLGTVALAGSLAGCASGTLGESDVTETEATTESRGTPTTPESPASAETTTDDPTTYPASAGPSLPQGSVEFPAGPKSRPERPAVLTAASVREFVRTFERRWVYNRLYRDDSTTVHQECGVDAVEQYGEGFRVVAWCSAWANTGRNGTTLHADYFTQYATYVVGPDGTVRRDGKSAERE
;
A
#
# COMPACT_ATOMS: atom_id res chain seq x y z
N MET A 1 -33.17 -11.67 -41.87
CA MET A 1 -33.77 -12.51 -40.80
C MET A 1 -32.65 -13.27 -40.12
N SER A 2 -32.20 -12.81 -38.95
CA SER A 2 -31.13 -13.44 -38.18
C SER A 2 -31.73 -14.21 -37.00
N PRO A 3 -31.43 -15.51 -36.80
CA PRO A 3 -31.96 -16.24 -35.66
C PRO A 3 -31.17 -15.92 -34.38
N SER A 4 -31.88 -15.29 -33.45
CA SER A 4 -31.54 -15.11 -32.04
C SER A 4 -31.37 -16.47 -31.35
N ARG A 5 -30.23 -16.72 -30.69
CA ARG A 5 -30.05 -17.86 -29.78
C ARG A 5 -29.85 -17.36 -28.36
N ARG A 6 -30.97 -17.26 -27.64
CA ARG A 6 -31.03 -17.08 -26.19
C ARG A 6 -30.56 -18.39 -25.53
N ARG A 7 -29.49 -18.36 -24.74
CA ARG A 7 -29.13 -19.48 -23.85
C ARG A 7 -29.53 -19.15 -22.43
N VAL A 8 -30.29 -20.09 -21.87
CA VAL A 8 -31.02 -20.05 -20.62
C VAL A 8 -30.07 -20.25 -19.43
N LEU A 9 -30.28 -19.45 -18.38
CA LEU A 9 -29.69 -19.58 -17.04
C LEU A 9 -29.98 -20.95 -16.44
N ARG A 10 -28.96 -21.63 -15.89
CA ARG A 10 -29.14 -22.71 -14.91
C ARG A 10 -28.71 -22.20 -13.54
N LEU A 11 -29.71 -21.96 -12.70
CA LEU A 11 -29.58 -21.84 -11.25
C LEU A 11 -29.14 -23.20 -10.69
N GLY A 12 -28.02 -23.21 -9.97
CA GLY A 12 -27.56 -24.35 -9.18
C GLY A 12 -27.52 -23.94 -7.71
N THR A 13 -28.58 -24.25 -6.97
CA THR A 13 -28.64 -24.15 -5.51
C THR A 13 -27.92 -25.37 -4.91
N VAL A 14 -26.86 -25.13 -4.12
CA VAL A 14 -26.30 -26.14 -3.21
C VAL A 14 -26.59 -25.69 -1.79
N ALA A 15 -27.22 -26.57 -1.03
CA ALA A 15 -27.58 -26.37 0.36
C ALA A 15 -26.80 -27.34 1.26
N LEU A 16 -26.55 -26.85 2.48
CA LEU A 16 -26.44 -27.53 3.77
C LEU A 16 -25.16 -28.29 4.18
N ALA A 17 -24.68 -27.84 5.35
CA ALA A 17 -24.14 -28.55 6.53
C ALA A 17 -22.78 -27.94 6.92
N GLY A 18 -22.57 -27.32 8.08
CA GLY A 18 -23.09 -27.61 9.41
C GLY A 18 -22.01 -28.35 10.20
N SER A 19 -21.17 -27.64 10.96
CA SER A 19 -20.38 -28.17 12.08
C SER A 19 -19.83 -27.03 12.94
N LEU A 20 -20.31 -26.97 14.18
CA LEU A 20 -19.84 -26.12 15.27
C LEU A 20 -18.89 -26.96 16.14
N ALA A 21 -17.67 -26.47 16.37
CA ALA A 21 -16.75 -26.86 17.44
C ALA A 21 -15.68 -25.76 17.50
N GLY A 22 -15.24 -25.20 18.61
CA GLY A 22 -15.42 -25.41 20.04
C GLY A 22 -14.34 -24.56 20.70
N CYS A 23 -14.70 -23.76 21.70
CA CYS A 23 -13.79 -22.83 22.37
C CYS A 23 -12.73 -23.56 23.20
N ALA A 24 -11.49 -23.07 23.17
CA ALA A 24 -10.56 -23.22 24.28
C ALA A 24 -9.82 -21.89 24.50
N SER A 25 -10.21 -21.21 25.58
CA SER A 25 -9.53 -20.05 26.13
C SER A 25 -8.15 -20.45 26.65
N GLY A 26 -7.12 -19.70 26.27
CA GLY A 26 -5.75 -19.78 26.79
C GLY A 26 -5.36 -18.45 27.41
N THR A 27 -4.76 -18.52 28.59
CA THR A 27 -4.68 -17.52 29.66
C THR A 27 -3.70 -16.37 29.44
N LEU A 28 -4.02 -15.27 30.14
CA LEU A 28 -3.21 -14.11 30.46
C LEU A 28 -1.78 -14.48 30.93
N GLY A 29 -0.78 -13.76 30.40
CA GLY A 29 0.51 -13.50 31.03
C GLY A 29 0.90 -12.10 30.58
N GLU A 30 0.43 -11.07 31.28
CA GLU A 30 1.09 -10.43 32.43
C GLU A 30 2.45 -9.88 32.05
N SER A 31 2.46 -8.55 31.95
CA SER A 31 3.58 -7.66 31.74
C SER A 31 4.61 -7.82 32.84
N ASP A 32 5.89 -7.88 32.47
CA ASP A 32 6.95 -7.35 33.32
C ASP A 32 7.90 -6.53 32.44
N VAL A 33 7.62 -5.23 32.40
CA VAL A 33 8.58 -4.21 32.00
C VAL A 33 9.21 -3.76 33.29
N THR A 34 10.43 -4.23 33.55
CA THR A 34 11.30 -3.59 34.53
C THR A 34 12.44 -2.93 33.75
N GLU A 35 12.33 -1.61 33.63
CA GLU A 35 13.38 -0.70 33.21
C GLU A 35 14.64 -0.91 34.06
N THR A 36 15.77 -1.12 33.40
CA THR A 36 17.08 -0.93 34.00
C THR A 36 18.03 -0.56 32.88
N GLU A 37 18.27 0.75 32.68
CA GLU A 37 19.58 1.22 32.23
C GLU A 37 19.92 2.54 32.92
N ALA A 38 21.14 2.55 33.42
CA ALA A 38 21.69 3.52 34.33
C ALA A 38 22.22 4.76 33.60
N THR A 39 22.12 5.88 34.31
CA THR A 39 22.89 7.12 34.14
C THR A 39 24.37 6.86 33.85
N THR A 40 24.94 7.51 32.84
CA THR A 40 26.36 7.91 32.87
C THR A 40 26.52 9.22 32.10
N GLU A 41 26.82 10.29 32.83
CA GLU A 41 27.45 11.51 32.33
C GLU A 41 28.80 11.18 31.68
N SER A 42 29.10 11.77 30.53
CA SER A 42 30.49 12.20 30.32
C SER A 42 30.61 13.40 29.39
N ARG A 43 31.21 14.43 29.98
CA ARG A 43 31.60 15.72 29.46
C ARG A 43 32.95 15.58 28.75
N GLY A 44 33.08 16.11 27.54
CA GLY A 44 34.38 16.16 26.85
C GLY A 44 34.35 16.89 25.52
N THR A 45 34.41 18.22 25.55
CA THR A 45 35.09 19.05 24.54
C THR A 45 36.56 19.11 24.99
N PRO A 46 37.60 19.06 24.11
CA PRO A 46 37.87 20.21 23.26
C PRO A 46 38.67 19.99 21.94
N THR A 47 38.70 21.07 21.16
CA THR A 47 39.81 21.56 20.30
C THR A 47 39.99 21.03 18.86
N THR A 48 39.65 21.95 17.94
CA THR A 48 40.16 22.20 16.58
C THR A 48 41.68 22.06 16.43
N PRO A 49 42.15 21.56 15.28
CA PRO A 49 43.20 22.27 14.54
C PRO A 49 42.82 22.57 13.08
N GLU A 50 43.41 23.64 12.59
CA GLU A 50 43.23 24.28 11.29
C GLU A 50 43.57 23.43 10.05
N SER A 51 42.89 23.84 8.98
CA SER A 51 43.12 23.66 7.54
C SER A 51 44.59 23.55 7.10
N PRO A 52 44.86 22.83 6.01
CA PRO A 52 44.97 23.57 4.76
C PRO A 52 44.13 23.00 3.61
N ALA A 53 43.77 23.92 2.72
CA ALA A 53 43.11 23.68 1.45
C ALA A 53 43.85 22.67 0.57
N SER A 54 43.10 21.76 -0.05
CA SER A 54 43.39 21.24 -1.37
C SER A 54 42.07 20.99 -2.08
N ALA A 55 41.85 21.81 -3.11
CA ALA A 55 40.75 21.67 -4.04
C ALA A 55 41.05 20.48 -4.95
N GLU A 56 40.31 19.39 -4.80
CA GLU A 56 40.18 18.38 -5.85
C GLU A 56 38.78 18.47 -6.42
N THR A 57 38.71 19.06 -7.60
CA THR A 57 37.52 19.09 -8.45
C THR A 57 37.21 17.65 -8.84
N THR A 58 36.29 17.01 -8.13
CA THR A 58 35.74 15.73 -8.58
C THR A 58 34.73 16.07 -9.65
N THR A 59 35.15 15.92 -10.91
CA THR A 59 34.26 15.93 -12.06
C THR A 59 33.25 14.79 -11.87
N ASP A 60 32.03 15.14 -11.46
CA ASP A 60 30.84 14.29 -11.62
C ASP A 60 30.67 14.03 -13.12
N ASP A 61 31.28 12.95 -13.59
CA ASP A 61 30.99 12.38 -14.89
C ASP A 61 29.57 11.81 -14.81
N PRO A 62 28.58 12.37 -15.54
CA PRO A 62 27.26 11.78 -15.55
C PRO A 62 27.38 10.45 -16.27
N THR A 63 27.45 9.37 -15.49
CA THR A 63 27.26 8.00 -15.98
C THR A 63 25.92 7.98 -16.70
N THR A 64 25.96 8.15 -18.02
CA THR A 64 24.81 8.10 -18.90
C THR A 64 24.45 6.63 -19.01
N TYR A 65 23.56 6.19 -18.13
CA TYR A 65 22.95 4.87 -18.25
C TYR A 65 22.25 4.81 -19.62
N PRO A 66 22.55 3.81 -20.46
CA PRO A 66 21.88 3.67 -21.74
C PRO A 66 20.38 3.55 -21.48
N ALA A 67 19.60 4.38 -22.18
CA ALA A 67 18.15 4.33 -22.19
C ALA A 67 17.72 2.99 -22.80
N SER A 68 17.64 1.95 -21.98
CA SER A 68 16.99 0.70 -22.34
C SER A 68 15.52 1.06 -22.59
N ALA A 69 15.03 0.77 -23.80
CA ALA A 69 13.64 1.00 -24.18
C ALA A 69 12.74 0.18 -23.23
N GLY A 70 12.31 0.83 -22.16
CA GLY A 70 11.45 0.23 -21.16
C GLY A 70 10.11 -0.14 -21.80
N PRO A 71 9.44 -1.20 -21.32
CA PRO A 71 8.07 -1.49 -21.71
C PRO A 71 7.18 -0.25 -21.53
N SER A 72 6.33 0.04 -22.52
CA SER A 72 5.48 1.23 -22.53
C SER A 72 4.54 1.27 -21.32
N LEU A 73 4.30 2.47 -20.82
CA LEU A 73 3.41 2.69 -19.68
C LEU A 73 1.97 2.37 -20.11
N PRO A 74 1.21 1.59 -19.31
CA PRO A 74 -0.20 1.35 -19.60
C PRO A 74 -0.96 2.68 -19.57
N GLN A 75 -1.76 2.94 -20.60
CA GLN A 75 -2.57 4.14 -20.69
C GLN A 75 -3.82 4.03 -19.81
N GLY A 76 -4.24 5.17 -19.23
CA GLY A 76 -5.48 5.31 -18.47
C GLY A 76 -5.28 5.52 -16.98
N SER A 77 -6.39 5.80 -16.30
CA SER A 77 -6.45 5.86 -14.84
C SER A 77 -7.51 4.89 -14.34
N VAL A 78 -7.21 4.15 -13.29
CA VAL A 78 -8.21 3.27 -12.66
C VAL A 78 -9.35 4.12 -12.09
N GLU A 79 -10.60 3.66 -12.21
CA GLU A 79 -11.74 4.27 -11.54
C GLU A 79 -11.54 4.20 -10.03
N PHE A 80 -11.63 5.34 -9.35
CA PHE A 80 -11.43 5.40 -7.91
C PHE A 80 -12.73 5.02 -7.17
N PRO A 81 -12.70 4.11 -6.18
CA PRO A 81 -13.89 3.68 -5.47
C PRO A 81 -14.65 4.86 -4.88
N ALA A 82 -15.97 4.86 -5.05
CA ALA A 82 -16.85 5.82 -4.41
C ALA A 82 -16.70 5.73 -2.88
N GLY A 83 -16.81 6.87 -2.21
CA GLY A 83 -16.66 6.97 -0.76
C GLY A 83 -16.17 8.35 -0.34
N PRO A 84 -15.96 8.56 0.96
CA PRO A 84 -15.66 9.88 1.52
C PRO A 84 -14.22 10.33 1.27
N LYS A 85 -13.31 9.45 0.84
CA LYS A 85 -11.94 9.84 0.50
C LYS A 85 -11.84 10.19 -0.98
N SER A 86 -11.15 11.28 -1.28
CA SER A 86 -10.80 11.65 -2.65
C SER A 86 -9.49 11.01 -3.09
N ARG A 87 -9.32 10.84 -4.41
CA ARG A 87 -8.04 10.46 -5.02
C ARG A 87 -6.95 11.43 -4.53
N PRO A 88 -5.76 10.95 -4.11
CA PRO A 88 -4.67 11.86 -3.76
C PRO A 88 -4.21 12.66 -4.98
N GLU A 89 -3.74 13.88 -4.73
CA GLU A 89 -3.10 14.70 -5.75
C GLU A 89 -1.78 14.05 -6.16
N ARG A 90 -1.51 14.09 -7.47
CA ARG A 90 -0.31 13.49 -8.02
C ARG A 90 0.87 14.45 -7.85
N PRO A 91 2.05 13.97 -7.42
CA PRO A 91 3.21 14.83 -7.26
C PRO A 91 3.63 15.43 -8.61
N ALA A 92 3.96 16.74 -8.60
CA ALA A 92 4.41 17.47 -9.78
C ALA A 92 5.74 16.95 -10.33
N VAL A 93 6.62 16.47 -9.45
CA VAL A 93 7.90 15.86 -9.80
C VAL A 93 7.90 14.41 -9.33
N LEU A 94 8.13 13.49 -10.27
CA LEU A 94 8.18 12.06 -9.97
C LEU A 94 9.60 11.69 -9.53
N THR A 95 9.77 11.50 -8.22
CA THR A 95 10.97 10.89 -7.63
C THR A 95 10.54 9.62 -6.90
N ALA A 96 11.47 8.70 -6.63
CA ALA A 96 11.13 7.48 -5.90
C ALA A 96 10.44 7.78 -4.55
N ALA A 97 10.87 8.84 -3.86
CA ALA A 97 10.28 9.28 -2.60
C ALA A 97 8.87 9.89 -2.78
N SER A 98 8.68 10.79 -3.76
CA SER A 98 7.35 11.41 -3.98
C SER A 98 6.33 10.38 -4.45
N VAL A 99 6.74 9.44 -5.29
CA VAL A 99 5.90 8.35 -5.78
C VAL A 99 5.56 7.37 -4.64
N ARG A 100 6.52 7.03 -3.77
CA ARG A 100 6.27 6.17 -2.60
C ARG A 100 5.15 6.73 -1.73
N GLU A 101 5.24 8.00 -1.35
CA GLU A 101 4.24 8.65 -0.49
C GLU A 101 2.89 8.80 -1.21
N PHE A 102 2.92 9.14 -2.50
CA PHE A 102 1.72 9.19 -3.33
C PHE A 102 1.00 7.83 -3.36
N VAL A 103 1.70 6.75 -3.68
CA VAL A 103 1.12 5.40 -3.78
C VAL A 103 0.65 4.90 -2.41
N ARG A 104 1.42 5.12 -1.34
CA ARG A 104 0.99 4.80 0.03
C ARG A 104 -0.32 5.49 0.37
N THR A 105 -0.44 6.78 0.08
CA THR A 105 -1.66 7.55 0.32
C THR A 105 -2.80 7.08 -0.57
N PHE A 106 -2.52 6.74 -1.83
CA PHE A 106 -3.49 6.24 -2.78
C PHE A 106 -4.10 4.94 -2.29
N GLU A 107 -3.28 3.93 -2.00
CA GLU A 107 -3.75 2.62 -1.56
C GLU A 107 -4.52 2.74 -0.25
N ARG A 108 -4.04 3.58 0.68
CA ARG A 108 -4.76 3.85 1.94
C ARG A 108 -6.19 4.36 1.68
N ARG A 109 -6.34 5.39 0.84
CA ARG A 109 -7.67 5.96 0.53
C ARG A 109 -8.54 5.03 -0.33
N TRP A 110 -7.92 4.28 -1.23
CA TRP A 110 -8.59 3.27 -2.06
C TRP A 110 -9.24 2.18 -1.19
N VAL A 111 -8.46 1.57 -0.29
CA VAL A 111 -8.95 0.51 0.61
C VAL A 111 -9.99 1.06 1.57
N TYR A 112 -9.82 2.28 2.08
CA TYR A 112 -10.83 2.93 2.92
C TYR A 112 -12.18 2.98 2.20
N ASN A 113 -12.23 3.54 0.99
CA ASN A 113 -13.47 3.68 0.24
C ASN A 113 -14.08 2.32 -0.17
N ARG A 114 -13.25 1.32 -0.44
CA ARG A 114 -13.71 -0.06 -0.71
C ARG A 114 -14.45 -0.69 0.46
N LEU A 115 -14.01 -0.40 1.69
CA LEU A 115 -14.60 -0.96 2.91
C LEU A 115 -15.71 -0.09 3.49
N TYR A 116 -15.69 1.22 3.22
CA TYR A 116 -16.70 2.16 3.67
C TYR A 116 -18.05 1.87 3.03
N ARG A 117 -19.10 1.74 3.87
CA ARG A 117 -20.48 1.53 3.41
C ARG A 117 -21.35 2.76 3.63
N ASP A 118 -21.26 3.33 4.81
CA ASP A 118 -21.98 4.52 5.26
C ASP A 118 -21.33 5.08 6.53
N ASP A 119 -21.92 6.12 7.11
CA ASP A 119 -21.41 6.80 8.32
C ASP A 119 -21.37 5.93 9.58
N SER A 120 -22.00 4.74 9.56
CA SER A 120 -21.84 3.77 10.64
C SER A 120 -20.59 2.91 10.50
N THR A 121 -19.83 3.08 9.42
CA THR A 121 -18.65 2.28 9.11
C THR A 121 -17.39 2.89 9.73
N THR A 122 -16.75 2.12 10.62
CA THR A 122 -15.38 2.37 11.06
C THR A 122 -14.42 1.47 10.29
N VAL A 123 -13.43 2.06 9.61
CA VAL A 123 -12.38 1.32 8.92
C VAL A 123 -11.06 1.51 9.66
N HIS A 124 -10.40 0.41 9.97
CA HIS A 124 -9.01 0.40 10.45
C HIS A 124 -8.11 -0.20 9.38
N GLN A 125 -6.93 0.37 9.19
CA GLN A 125 -6.03 -0.06 8.12
C GLN A 125 -4.58 0.24 8.43
N GLU A 126 -3.72 -0.67 7.98
CA GLU A 126 -2.27 -0.53 7.95
C GLU A 126 -1.81 -0.76 6.50
N CYS A 127 -1.04 0.19 5.97
CA CYS A 127 -0.68 0.19 4.56
C CYS A 127 0.76 0.67 4.37
N GLY A 128 1.45 0.03 3.44
CA GLY A 128 2.85 0.27 3.15
C GLY A 128 3.19 0.15 1.67
N VAL A 129 4.47 0.40 1.37
CA VAL A 129 5.06 0.23 0.04
C VAL A 129 6.33 -0.59 0.20
N ASP A 130 6.36 -1.75 -0.45
CA ASP A 130 7.48 -2.67 -0.37
C ASP A 130 8.57 -2.33 -1.38
N ALA A 131 8.17 -1.99 -2.62
CA ALA A 131 9.10 -1.74 -3.71
C ALA A 131 8.73 -0.48 -4.50
N VAL A 132 9.74 0.27 -4.93
CA VAL A 132 9.64 1.39 -5.87
C VAL A 132 10.78 1.25 -6.84
N GLU A 133 10.47 1.00 -8.11
CA GLU A 133 11.44 0.73 -9.16
C GLU A 133 11.18 1.66 -10.33
N GLN A 134 12.24 2.16 -10.95
CA GLN A 134 12.10 2.92 -12.19
C GLN A 134 11.59 1.99 -13.30
N TYR A 135 10.64 2.48 -14.08
CA TYR A 135 10.00 1.71 -15.14
C TYR A 135 9.64 2.65 -16.30
N GLY A 136 10.45 2.61 -17.36
CA GLY A 136 10.37 3.60 -18.45
C GLY A 136 10.59 5.02 -17.91
N GLU A 137 9.68 5.93 -18.26
CA GLU A 137 9.67 7.33 -17.81
C GLU A 137 8.98 7.53 -16.45
N GLY A 138 8.59 6.44 -15.78
CA GLY A 138 7.85 6.46 -14.53
C GLY A 138 8.37 5.46 -13.51
N PHE A 139 7.48 4.97 -12.66
CA PHE A 139 7.79 4.04 -11.58
C PHE A 139 6.79 2.89 -11.53
N ARG A 140 7.29 1.68 -11.29
CA ARG A 140 6.53 0.53 -10.83
C ARG A 140 6.61 0.47 -9.30
N VAL A 141 5.48 0.38 -8.63
CA VAL A 141 5.42 0.37 -7.16
C VAL A 141 4.56 -0.78 -6.67
N VAL A 142 5.01 -1.48 -5.65
CA VAL A 142 4.24 -2.54 -4.98
C VAL A 142 3.81 -2.02 -3.62
N ALA A 143 2.51 -1.84 -3.44
CA ALA A 143 1.89 -1.46 -2.19
C ALA A 143 1.19 -2.66 -1.55
N TRP A 144 1.04 -2.61 -0.23
CA TRP A 144 0.21 -3.55 0.52
C TRP A 144 -0.71 -2.81 1.48
N CYS A 145 -1.85 -3.41 1.80
CA CYS A 145 -2.71 -3.01 2.90
C CYS A 145 -3.30 -4.23 3.59
N SER A 146 -3.38 -4.15 4.91
CA SER A 146 -4.20 -4.99 5.77
C SER A 146 -5.23 -4.09 6.44
N ALA A 147 -6.50 -4.50 6.47
CA ALA A 147 -7.56 -3.66 7.01
C ALA A 147 -8.72 -4.50 7.55
N TRP A 148 -9.61 -3.85 8.28
CA TRP A 148 -10.91 -4.40 8.64
C TRP A 148 -11.91 -3.26 8.77
N ALA A 149 -13.18 -3.59 8.69
CA ALA A 149 -14.25 -2.64 8.91
C ALA A 149 -15.35 -3.21 9.80
N ASN A 150 -15.89 -2.34 10.66
CA ASN A 150 -17.11 -2.59 11.40
C ASN A 150 -18.19 -1.64 10.88
N THR A 151 -19.32 -2.18 10.43
CA THR A 151 -20.50 -1.42 10.03
C THR A 151 -21.67 -1.88 10.88
N GLY A 152 -22.43 -0.97 11.50
CA GLY A 152 -23.52 -1.40 12.38
C GLY A 152 -24.66 -0.41 12.52
N ARG A 153 -25.88 -0.94 12.60
CA ARG A 153 -27.11 -0.17 12.86
C ARG A 153 -28.00 -0.99 13.77
N ASN A 154 -28.74 -0.32 14.66
CA ASN A 154 -29.72 -0.95 15.55
C ASN A 154 -29.13 -2.07 16.43
N GLY A 155 -27.90 -1.88 16.92
CA GLY A 155 -27.23 -2.82 17.83
C GLY A 155 -26.63 -4.07 17.18
N THR A 156 -26.72 -4.22 15.86
CA THR A 156 -26.00 -5.28 15.12
C THR A 156 -24.77 -4.68 14.43
N THR A 157 -23.61 -5.32 14.63
CA THR A 157 -22.35 -4.96 13.96
C THR A 157 -21.93 -6.08 13.01
N LEU A 158 -21.74 -5.73 11.75
CA LEU A 158 -21.09 -6.56 10.74
C LEU A 158 -19.59 -6.25 10.75
N HIS A 159 -18.78 -7.29 10.96
CA HIS A 159 -17.33 -7.23 10.80
C HIS A 159 -16.94 -7.74 9.42
N ALA A 160 -16.02 -7.07 8.75
CA ALA A 160 -15.46 -7.48 7.46
C ALA A 160 -13.94 -7.37 7.49
N ASP A 161 -13.27 -8.50 7.37
CA ASP A 161 -11.82 -8.59 7.23
C ASP A 161 -11.37 -8.27 5.82
N TYR A 162 -10.27 -7.53 5.73
CA TYR A 162 -9.48 -7.33 4.52
C TYR A 162 -8.06 -7.80 4.82
N PHE A 163 -7.83 -9.09 4.60
CA PHE A 163 -6.49 -9.68 4.71
C PHE A 163 -5.48 -8.90 3.88
N THR A 164 -4.20 -9.01 4.25
CA THR A 164 -3.09 -8.37 3.54
C THR A 164 -3.21 -8.65 2.04
N GLN A 165 -3.47 -7.59 1.29
CA GLN A 165 -3.54 -7.61 -0.16
C GLN A 165 -2.49 -6.69 -0.73
N TYR A 166 -2.03 -7.05 -1.92
CA TYR A 166 -1.03 -6.31 -2.64
C TYR A 166 -1.67 -5.58 -3.82
N ALA A 167 -1.04 -4.50 -4.25
CA ALA A 167 -1.40 -3.80 -5.47
C ALA A 167 -0.14 -3.32 -6.17
N THR A 168 -0.10 -3.50 -7.48
CA THR A 168 0.97 -2.95 -8.32
C THR A 168 0.48 -1.68 -8.98
N TYR A 169 1.25 -0.62 -8.80
CA TYR A 169 1.04 0.67 -9.43
C TYR A 169 2.07 0.88 -10.53
N VAL A 170 1.62 1.49 -11.63
CA VAL A 170 2.51 2.11 -12.62
C VAL A 170 2.18 3.58 -12.64
N VAL A 171 3.14 4.41 -12.20
CA VAL A 171 2.99 5.87 -12.07
C VAL A 171 3.87 6.52 -13.13
N GLY A 172 3.23 7.09 -14.14
CA GLY A 172 3.89 7.75 -15.28
C GLY A 172 3.67 9.27 -15.29
N PRO A 173 4.26 9.98 -16.26
CA PRO A 173 4.10 11.43 -16.43
C PRO A 173 2.66 11.87 -16.74
N ASP A 174 1.81 10.97 -17.25
CA ASP A 174 0.43 11.31 -17.64
C ASP A 174 -0.65 10.58 -16.84
N GLY A 175 -0.28 9.63 -15.97
CA GLY A 175 -1.27 8.78 -15.34
C GLY A 175 -0.79 7.85 -14.26
N THR A 176 -1.75 7.17 -13.64
CA THR A 176 -1.51 6.13 -12.63
C THR A 176 -2.48 4.98 -12.84
N VAL A 177 -1.92 3.81 -13.09
CA VAL A 177 -2.65 2.55 -13.21
C VAL A 177 -2.41 1.73 -11.95
N ARG A 178 -3.49 1.20 -11.37
CA ARG A 178 -3.46 0.24 -10.25
C ARG A 178 -3.94 -1.11 -10.76
N ARG A 179 -3.26 -2.18 -10.36
CA ARG A 179 -3.69 -3.56 -10.56
C ARG A 179 -3.68 -4.27 -9.23
N ASP A 180 -4.69 -5.08 -8.96
CA ASP A 180 -4.66 -5.98 -7.79
C ASP A 180 -3.48 -6.94 -7.95
N GLY A 181 -2.68 -7.05 -6.91
CA GLY A 181 -1.56 -7.99 -6.80
C GLY A 181 -1.99 -9.21 -6.00
N LYS A 182 -1.41 -10.37 -6.34
CA LYS A 182 -1.47 -11.55 -5.47
C LYS A 182 -0.31 -11.46 -4.47
N SER A 183 -0.51 -12.01 -3.28
CA SER A 183 0.48 -12.08 -2.18
C SER A 183 1.66 -13.03 -2.45
N ALA A 184 1.82 -13.53 -3.68
CA ALA A 184 2.90 -14.42 -4.07
C ALA A 184 3.72 -13.74 -5.18
N GLU A 185 5.05 -13.78 -5.02
CA GLU A 185 6.14 -13.47 -5.97
C GLU A 185 6.85 -12.10 -5.73
N ARG A 186 8.07 -11.96 -5.19
CA ARG A 186 9.15 -12.89 -4.78
C ARG A 186 9.19 -14.22 -5.56
N GLU A 187 9.20 -14.11 -6.89
CA GLU A 187 9.79 -15.11 -7.79
C GLU A 187 10.83 -14.38 -8.63
#